data_AF-A0A7C8YZG4-F1
#
_entry.id   AF-A0A7C8YZG4-F1
#
_cell.length_a   1.000
_cell.length_b   1.000
_cell.length_c   1.000
_cell.angle_alpha   90.00
_cell.angle_beta   90.00
_cell.angle_gamma   90.00
#
_symmetry.space_group_name_H-M   'P 1'
#
loop_
_entity.id
_entity.type
_entity.pdbx_description
1 polymer ?
#
loop_
_entity_poly.entity_id
_entity_poly.type
_entity_poly.pdbx_seq_one_letter_code
_entity_poly.pdbx_strand_id
1 'polypeptide(L)'
;MDRLSLNATLDKLIIKIVPMENLNGRKLVESGDLCERRNGRGVDLNRNWSVDWGKKEQDYDPYEESPGSSPFSEPESQIIRKLALSFQPHLWVNVHSGMEALFMPYDHKNSTPDGALSMRMKALITQLNNLHFQGRCMTGSGGGSVGYLAHGTATDYIYEVAKVPLVFTFEIYGDESAAQKDCFKMFNPTDLSTFNRVLNDWSAAFFTIFKLGPWQLVKANSGKDPNSVNWISIDDYLDGYLMGRRSRYGKKTEVFDLGLQEIRSYFRLFMLSCVILMFMFCTRISKSKLQRPLVSTMPS
;
A
#
# COMPACT_ATOMS: atom_id res chain seq x y z
N MET A 1 15.58 -6.34 15.46
CA MET A 1 14.73 -5.92 16.60
C MET A 1 14.69 -7.06 17.58
N ASP A 2 15.01 -6.82 18.84
CA ASP A 2 14.83 -7.84 19.87
C ASP A 2 13.33 -8.06 20.17
N ARG A 3 13.02 -9.21 20.74
CA ARG A 3 11.65 -9.68 20.96
C ARG A 3 10.85 -8.78 21.90
N LEU A 4 11.49 -8.20 22.91
CA LEU A 4 10.82 -7.35 23.91
C LEU A 4 10.38 -6.02 23.29
N SER A 5 11.26 -5.42 22.47
CA SER A 5 10.94 -4.21 21.72
C SER A 5 9.81 -4.42 20.70
N LEU A 6 9.72 -5.60 20.07
CA LEU A 6 8.65 -5.92 19.12
C LEU A 6 7.31 -6.06 19.83
N ASN A 7 7.24 -6.84 20.91
CA ASN A 7 6.00 -7.04 21.67
C ASN A 7 5.44 -5.72 22.21
N ALA A 8 6.29 -4.89 22.83
CA ALA A 8 5.88 -3.59 23.33
C ALA A 8 5.40 -2.62 22.22
N THR A 9 5.87 -2.82 20.98
CA THR A 9 5.39 -2.06 19.81
C THR A 9 4.03 -2.57 19.37
N LEU A 10 3.87 -3.90 19.22
CA LEU A 10 2.64 -4.53 18.74
C LEU A 10 1.48 -4.38 19.73
N ASP A 11 1.75 -4.37 21.04
CA ASP A 11 0.73 -4.16 22.08
C ASP A 11 0.00 -2.81 21.96
N LYS A 12 0.58 -1.86 21.20
CA LYS A 12 0.03 -0.52 20.98
C LYS A 12 -0.53 -0.33 19.58
N LEU A 13 -0.62 -1.40 18.79
CA LEU A 13 -1.02 -1.34 17.39
C LEU A 13 -2.21 -2.25 17.12
N ILE A 14 -3.21 -1.69 16.45
CA ILE A 14 -4.23 -2.48 15.75
C ILE A 14 -3.90 -2.37 14.27
N ILE A 15 -3.67 -3.52 13.64
CA ILE A 15 -3.36 -3.61 12.21
C ILE A 15 -4.54 -4.27 11.53
N LYS A 16 -5.16 -3.58 10.57
CA LYS A 16 -6.15 -4.16 9.67
C LYS A 16 -5.53 -4.38 8.31
N ILE A 17 -5.68 -5.58 7.79
CA ILE A 17 -5.11 -5.96 6.51
C ILE A 17 -6.20 -6.51 5.62
N VAL A 18 -6.23 -6.03 4.38
CA VAL A 18 -7.07 -6.55 3.31
C VAL A 18 -6.14 -7.26 2.33
N PRO A 19 -6.05 -8.60 2.37
CA PRO A 19 -5.12 -9.33 1.51
C PRO A 19 -5.48 -9.27 0.03
N MET A 20 -6.75 -9.05 -0.32
CA MET A 20 -7.20 -9.01 -1.70
C MET A 20 -8.40 -8.08 -1.84
N GLU A 21 -8.18 -6.90 -2.43
CA GLU A 21 -9.27 -5.96 -2.75
C GLU A 21 -10.07 -6.43 -3.98
N ASN A 22 -9.36 -6.87 -5.02
CA ASN A 22 -9.95 -7.20 -6.31
C ASN A 22 -10.02 -8.72 -6.54
N LEU A 23 -10.96 -9.37 -5.88
CA LEU A 23 -11.15 -10.81 -6.01
C LEU A 23 -11.49 -11.25 -7.45
N ASN A 24 -12.25 -10.44 -8.19
CA ASN A 24 -12.76 -10.82 -9.51
C ASN A 24 -11.71 -10.66 -10.61
N GLY A 25 -10.95 -9.56 -10.62
CA GLY A 25 -9.80 -9.41 -11.50
C GLY A 25 -8.77 -10.51 -11.25
N ARG A 26 -8.55 -10.85 -9.98
CA ARG A 26 -7.66 -11.96 -9.62
C ARG A 26 -8.09 -13.30 -10.23
N LYS A 27 -9.38 -13.62 -10.25
CA LYS A 27 -9.87 -14.85 -10.90
C LYS A 27 -9.54 -14.89 -12.40
N LEU A 28 -9.56 -13.74 -13.08
CA LEU A 28 -9.20 -13.66 -14.50
C LEU A 28 -7.69 -13.90 -14.70
N VAL A 29 -6.86 -13.28 -13.87
CA VAL A 29 -5.40 -13.53 -13.86
C VAL A 29 -5.09 -15.01 -13.64
N GLU A 30 -5.71 -15.64 -12.64
CA GLU A 30 -5.52 -17.07 -12.36
C GLU A 30 -6.08 -17.99 -13.46
N SER A 31 -7.01 -17.50 -14.28
CA SER A 31 -7.52 -18.23 -15.45
C SER A 31 -6.64 -18.09 -16.70
N GLY A 32 -5.59 -17.28 -16.64
CA GLY A 32 -4.59 -17.13 -17.71
C GLY A 32 -4.49 -15.72 -18.30
N ASP A 33 -5.36 -14.77 -17.91
CA ASP A 33 -5.24 -13.38 -18.34
C ASP A 33 -4.26 -12.61 -17.44
N LEU A 34 -2.98 -12.96 -17.56
CA LEU A 34 -1.90 -12.50 -16.66
C LEU A 34 -1.67 -10.98 -16.67
N CYS A 35 -2.27 -10.27 -17.61
CA CYS A 35 -2.17 -8.81 -17.74
C CYS A 35 -3.42 -8.07 -17.25
N GLU A 36 -4.49 -8.76 -16.84
CA GLU A 36 -5.69 -8.10 -16.31
C GLU A 36 -5.37 -7.38 -14.99
N ARG A 37 -5.70 -6.09 -14.95
CA ARG A 37 -5.46 -5.18 -13.82
C ARG A 37 -6.77 -4.83 -13.10
N ARG A 38 -7.86 -4.78 -13.86
CA ARG A 38 -9.15 -4.21 -13.45
C ARG A 38 -9.96 -5.20 -12.67
N ASN A 39 -11.12 -4.77 -12.21
CA ASN A 39 -11.98 -5.57 -11.35
C ASN A 39 -12.76 -6.71 -12.01
N GLY A 40 -12.40 -7.11 -13.23
CA GLY A 40 -13.15 -8.06 -14.05
C GLY A 40 -14.46 -7.50 -14.63
N ARG A 41 -14.77 -6.22 -14.40
CA ARG A 41 -15.84 -5.46 -15.08
C ARG A 41 -15.29 -4.29 -15.90
N GLY A 42 -13.97 -4.25 -16.11
CA GLY A 42 -13.31 -3.20 -16.87
C GLY A 42 -13.13 -1.88 -16.11
N VAL A 43 -13.18 -1.89 -14.77
CA VAL A 43 -12.91 -0.70 -13.94
C VAL A 43 -11.59 -0.83 -13.19
N ASP A 44 -10.75 0.19 -13.29
CA ASP A 44 -9.57 0.36 -12.46
C ASP A 44 -9.98 0.87 -11.07
N LEU A 45 -9.82 0.02 -10.05
CA LEU A 45 -10.18 0.35 -8.67
C LEU A 45 -9.37 1.53 -8.12
N ASN A 46 -8.15 1.76 -8.61
CA ASN A 46 -7.33 2.91 -8.23
C ASN A 46 -7.53 4.12 -9.16
N ARG A 47 -8.65 4.16 -9.90
CA ARG A 47 -9.23 5.35 -10.55
C ARG A 47 -10.67 5.63 -10.09
N ASN A 48 -11.23 4.76 -9.23
CA ASN A 48 -12.64 4.78 -8.84
C ASN A 48 -12.93 5.61 -7.57
N TRP A 49 -11.99 6.42 -7.08
CA TRP A 49 -12.15 7.25 -5.88
C TRP A 49 -12.50 8.69 -6.24
N SER A 50 -13.05 9.47 -5.30
CA SER A 50 -13.70 10.75 -5.62
C SER A 50 -12.79 11.96 -5.84
N VAL A 51 -11.48 11.87 -5.58
CA VAL A 51 -10.57 13.01 -5.77
C VAL A 51 -10.20 13.15 -7.24
N ASP A 52 -10.57 14.28 -7.85
CA ASP A 52 -10.38 14.58 -9.28
C ASP A 52 -10.93 13.49 -10.23
N TRP A 53 -11.96 12.76 -9.77
CA TRP A 53 -12.49 11.58 -10.47
C TRP A 53 -12.93 11.89 -11.90
N GLY A 54 -12.60 10.98 -12.82
CA GLY A 54 -13.01 11.05 -14.22
C GLY A 54 -12.22 12.03 -15.08
N LYS A 55 -11.28 12.79 -14.48
CA LYS A 55 -10.32 13.59 -15.23
C LYS A 55 -9.35 12.68 -16.00
N LYS A 56 -9.04 13.10 -17.22
CA LYS A 56 -8.21 12.36 -18.17
C LYS A 56 -7.02 13.21 -18.56
N GLU A 57 -5.83 12.68 -18.33
CA GLU A 57 -4.60 13.29 -18.82
C GLU A 57 -4.40 13.02 -20.32
N GLN A 58 -3.42 13.70 -20.92
CA GLN A 58 -3.14 13.54 -22.35
C GLN A 58 -2.77 12.10 -22.73
N ASP A 59 -2.15 11.37 -21.80
CA ASP A 59 -1.71 9.98 -21.94
C ASP A 59 -2.75 8.96 -21.44
N TYR A 60 -3.97 9.39 -21.13
CA TYR A 60 -5.05 8.53 -20.64
C TYR A 60 -5.31 7.31 -21.54
N ASP A 61 -5.23 6.12 -20.95
CA ASP A 61 -5.58 4.87 -21.61
C ASP A 61 -6.94 4.35 -21.10
N PRO A 62 -8.02 4.38 -21.92
CA PRO A 62 -9.35 3.95 -21.48
C PRO A 62 -9.42 2.47 -21.13
N TYR A 63 -8.51 1.65 -21.65
CA TYR A 63 -8.46 0.24 -21.28
C TYR A 63 -7.90 0.08 -19.87
N GLU A 64 -6.86 0.82 -19.51
CA GLU A 64 -6.13 0.67 -18.24
C GLU A 64 -6.73 1.51 -17.11
N GLU A 65 -7.25 2.70 -17.43
CA GLU A 65 -7.56 3.75 -16.45
C GLU A 65 -9.05 4.07 -16.34
N SER A 66 -9.89 3.16 -16.83
CA SER A 66 -11.35 3.27 -16.76
C SER A 66 -11.80 3.50 -15.31
N PRO A 67 -12.38 4.69 -14.97
CA PRO A 67 -12.63 5.07 -13.58
C PRO A 67 -13.99 4.59 -13.04
N GLY A 68 -14.76 3.84 -13.84
CA GLY A 68 -16.14 3.44 -13.52
C GLY A 68 -17.18 4.46 -13.97
N SER A 69 -18.44 4.27 -13.57
CA SER A 69 -19.57 5.13 -13.97
C SER A 69 -19.76 6.36 -13.07
N SER A 70 -19.25 6.30 -11.84
CA SER A 70 -19.23 7.38 -10.86
C SER A 70 -18.12 7.12 -9.84
N PRO A 71 -17.72 8.11 -9.01
CA PRO A 71 -16.90 7.82 -7.86
C PRO A 71 -17.54 6.73 -7.00
N PHE A 72 -16.74 5.78 -6.55
CA PHE A 72 -17.18 4.62 -5.77
C PHE A 72 -18.28 3.80 -6.45
N SER A 73 -18.31 3.73 -7.78
CA SER A 73 -19.26 2.86 -8.49
C SER A 73 -19.05 1.38 -8.18
N GLU A 74 -17.83 0.99 -7.81
CA GLU A 74 -17.48 -0.41 -7.56
C GLU A 74 -17.67 -0.79 -6.07
N PRO A 75 -18.30 -1.94 -5.76
CA PRO A 75 -18.44 -2.41 -4.37
C PRO A 75 -17.08 -2.61 -3.68
N GLU A 76 -16.04 -2.98 -4.41
CA GLU A 76 -14.68 -3.14 -3.88
C GLU A 76 -14.19 -1.81 -3.25
N SER A 77 -14.23 -0.70 -4.00
CA SER A 77 -13.81 0.61 -3.49
C SER A 77 -14.71 1.13 -2.38
N GLN A 78 -16.04 0.87 -2.43
CA GLN A 78 -16.97 1.20 -1.36
C GLN A 78 -16.64 0.50 -0.04
N ILE A 79 -16.28 -0.79 -0.09
CA ILE A 79 -15.91 -1.58 1.10
C ILE A 79 -14.63 -1.03 1.73
N ILE A 80 -13.60 -0.78 0.92
CA ILE A 80 -12.33 -0.24 1.40
C ILE A 80 -12.53 1.16 2.01
N ARG A 81 -13.32 2.02 1.36
CA ARG A 81 -13.71 3.32 1.90
C ARG A 81 -14.42 3.20 3.25
N LYS A 82 -15.42 2.31 3.36
CA LYS A 82 -16.16 2.10 4.60
C LYS A 82 -15.25 1.57 5.71
N LEU A 83 -14.29 0.70 5.37
CA LEU A 83 -13.31 0.20 6.31
C LEU A 83 -12.40 1.31 6.82
N ALA A 84 -11.88 2.15 5.92
CA ALA A 84 -11.00 3.27 6.29
C ALA A 84 -11.73 4.29 7.17
N LEU A 85 -12.95 4.67 6.80
CA LEU A 85 -13.74 5.65 7.57
C LEU A 85 -14.21 5.11 8.93
N SER A 86 -14.54 3.82 9.02
CA SER A 86 -14.93 3.22 10.32
C SER A 86 -13.72 2.97 11.23
N PHE A 87 -12.59 2.57 10.65
CA PHE A 87 -11.38 2.27 11.42
C PHE A 87 -10.60 3.52 11.83
N GLN A 88 -10.70 4.61 11.07
CA GLN A 88 -9.97 5.86 11.30
C GLN A 88 -8.47 5.62 11.52
N PRO A 89 -7.75 5.05 10.53
CA PRO A 89 -6.35 4.72 10.70
C PRO A 89 -5.50 5.98 10.86
N HIS A 90 -4.44 5.87 11.66
CA HIS A 90 -3.42 6.91 11.72
C HIS A 90 -2.40 6.81 10.57
N LEU A 91 -2.28 5.62 9.99
CA LEU A 91 -1.36 5.30 8.91
C LEU A 91 -2.06 4.39 7.88
N TRP A 92 -1.94 4.74 6.61
CA TRP A 92 -2.47 4.00 5.48
C TRP A 92 -1.35 3.65 4.50
N VAL A 93 -1.36 2.42 4.00
CA VAL A 93 -0.45 1.97 2.93
C VAL A 93 -1.28 1.25 1.87
N ASN A 94 -1.20 1.75 0.64
CA ASN A 94 -1.73 1.11 -0.56
C ASN A 94 -0.58 0.36 -1.26
N VAL A 95 -0.70 -0.96 -1.47
CA VAL A 95 0.41 -1.81 -1.95
C VAL A 95 0.18 -2.24 -3.39
N HIS A 96 1.15 -1.98 -4.26
CA HIS A 96 1.13 -2.20 -5.71
C HIS A 96 2.42 -2.88 -6.18
N SER A 97 2.45 -3.31 -7.45
CA SER A 97 3.68 -3.70 -8.13
C SER A 97 3.70 -3.20 -9.58
N GLY A 98 4.91 -3.17 -10.15
CA GLY A 98 5.21 -2.65 -11.49
C GLY A 98 6.50 -1.85 -11.52
N MET A 99 6.95 -1.42 -10.34
CA MET A 99 8.20 -0.72 -10.11
C MET A 99 8.62 -0.89 -8.65
N GLU A 100 9.75 -0.29 -8.26
CA GLU A 100 10.18 -0.24 -6.87
C GLU A 100 10.16 1.20 -6.36
N ALA A 101 9.17 1.51 -5.52
CA ALA A 101 8.95 2.88 -5.06
C ALA A 101 8.22 3.00 -3.72
N LEU A 102 8.48 4.13 -3.05
CA LEU A 102 7.86 4.55 -1.80
C LEU A 102 7.23 5.93 -2.04
N PHE A 103 5.97 5.94 -2.46
CA PHE A 103 5.24 7.18 -2.72
C PHE A 103 4.46 7.64 -1.51
N MET A 104 4.29 8.95 -1.47
CA MET A 104 3.32 9.67 -0.66
C MET A 104 2.43 10.49 -1.61
N PRO A 105 1.31 11.07 -1.12
CA PRO A 105 0.53 11.98 -1.94
C PRO A 105 1.39 13.11 -2.55
N TYR A 106 0.95 13.75 -3.63
CA TYR A 106 -0.27 13.41 -4.38
C TYR A 106 0.02 12.49 -5.57
N ASP A 107 -0.97 11.71 -5.98
CA ASP A 107 -0.94 10.97 -7.24
C ASP A 107 -1.47 11.82 -8.41
N HIS A 108 -2.51 12.64 -8.16
CA HIS A 108 -3.13 13.51 -9.17
C HIS A 108 -2.41 14.85 -9.41
N LYS A 109 -1.35 15.15 -8.65
CA LYS A 109 -0.56 16.39 -8.76
C LYS A 109 0.93 16.08 -8.74
N ASN A 110 1.71 16.83 -9.53
CA ASN A 110 3.17 16.82 -9.48
C ASN A 110 3.70 17.69 -8.32
N SER A 111 3.27 17.37 -7.09
CA SER A 111 3.71 18.05 -5.89
C SER A 111 3.45 17.16 -4.67
N THR A 112 4.28 17.29 -3.64
CA THR A 112 3.95 16.74 -2.33
C THR A 112 3.07 17.71 -1.55
N PRO A 113 2.23 17.25 -0.61
CA PRO A 113 1.55 18.13 0.33
C PRO A 113 2.53 18.97 1.14
N ASP A 114 2.03 20.03 1.75
CA ASP A 114 2.82 20.89 2.62
C ASP A 114 2.69 20.52 4.11
N GLY A 115 3.54 21.14 4.93
CA GLY A 115 3.42 21.11 6.38
C GLY A 115 4.11 19.93 7.09
N ALA A 116 3.94 19.89 8.41
CA ALA A 116 4.70 18.99 9.29
C ALA A 116 4.46 17.51 9.02
N LEU A 117 3.22 17.12 8.67
CA LEU A 117 2.91 15.72 8.34
C LEU A 117 3.59 15.28 7.04
N SER A 118 3.62 16.15 6.02
CA SER A 118 4.33 15.88 4.77
C SER A 118 5.83 15.67 5.00
N MET A 119 6.47 16.55 5.79
CA MET A 119 7.88 16.39 6.14
C MET A 119 8.17 15.06 6.84
N ARG A 120 7.23 14.55 7.65
CA ARG A 120 7.37 13.26 8.35
C ARG A 120 7.14 12.07 7.44
N MET A 121 6.16 12.14 6.54
CA MET A 121 5.97 11.14 5.49
C MET A 121 7.25 11.01 4.66
N LYS A 122 7.79 12.14 4.19
CA LYS A 122 9.06 12.20 3.45
C LYS A 122 10.23 11.61 4.25
N ALA A 123 10.39 12.01 5.52
CA ALA A 123 11.44 11.46 6.37
C ALA A 123 11.30 9.94 6.57
N LEU A 124 10.09 9.43 6.75
CA LEU A 124 9.83 8.00 6.93
C LEU A 124 10.20 7.21 5.66
N ILE A 125 9.73 7.63 4.48
CA ILE A 125 10.05 6.92 3.22
C ILE A 125 11.54 6.98 2.90
N THR A 126 12.22 8.11 3.13
CA THR A 126 13.68 8.21 2.96
C THR A 126 14.42 7.27 3.91
N GLN A 127 13.99 7.19 5.18
CA GLN A 127 14.60 6.29 6.14
C GLN A 127 14.39 4.81 5.77
N LEU A 128 13.18 4.44 5.31
CA LEU A 128 12.89 3.09 4.83
C LEU A 128 13.76 2.73 3.62
N ASN A 129 13.88 3.64 2.64
CA ASN A 129 14.71 3.45 1.46
C ASN A 129 16.17 3.15 1.81
N ASN A 130 16.73 3.93 2.73
CA ASN A 130 18.11 3.75 3.16
C ASN A 130 18.33 2.47 3.96
N LEU A 131 17.39 2.12 4.86
CA LEU A 131 17.57 0.98 5.77
C LEU A 131 17.33 -0.37 5.11
N HIS A 132 16.33 -0.49 4.24
CA HIS A 132 15.86 -1.79 3.74
C HIS A 132 16.05 -1.98 2.26
N PHE A 133 16.14 -0.87 1.50
CA PHE A 133 16.14 -0.92 0.05
C PHE A 133 17.43 -0.39 -0.56
N GLN A 134 18.45 -0.06 0.22
CA GLN A 134 19.75 0.42 -0.26
C GLN A 134 19.65 1.64 -1.19
N GLY A 135 18.62 2.48 -0.99
CA GLY A 135 18.38 3.65 -1.84
C GLY A 135 17.80 3.35 -3.22
N ARG A 136 17.44 2.08 -3.51
CA ARG A 136 16.96 1.63 -4.83
C ARG A 136 15.58 2.17 -5.20
N CYS A 137 14.72 2.41 -4.21
CA CYS A 137 13.35 2.79 -4.47
C CYS A 137 13.26 4.26 -4.89
N MET A 138 12.38 4.56 -5.85
CA MET A 138 11.96 5.93 -6.11
C MET A 138 11.16 6.46 -4.91
N THR A 139 11.32 7.74 -4.57
CA THR A 139 10.62 8.35 -3.42
C THR A 139 10.08 9.73 -3.77
N GLY A 140 8.89 10.07 -3.25
CA GLY A 140 8.27 11.38 -3.48
C GLY A 140 6.75 11.29 -3.67
N SER A 141 6.19 12.30 -4.35
CA SER A 141 4.78 12.28 -4.75
C SER A 141 4.57 11.25 -5.86
N GLY A 142 3.49 10.47 -5.83
CA GLY A 142 3.17 9.52 -6.90
C GLY A 142 3.13 10.19 -8.28
N GLY A 143 2.39 11.29 -8.40
CA GLY A 143 2.26 12.04 -9.65
C GLY A 143 3.53 12.77 -10.10
N GLY A 144 4.40 13.14 -9.15
CA GLY A 144 5.65 13.83 -9.47
C GLY A 144 6.85 12.92 -9.71
N SER A 145 6.86 11.75 -9.10
CA SER A 145 7.99 10.81 -9.19
C SER A 145 7.85 9.85 -10.38
N VAL A 146 6.65 9.41 -10.74
CA VAL A 146 6.45 8.40 -11.81
C VAL A 146 6.38 9.03 -13.21
N GLY A 147 6.03 10.32 -13.29
CA GLY A 147 5.98 11.06 -14.55
C GLY A 147 4.64 11.05 -15.28
N TYR A 148 3.58 10.53 -14.66
CA TYR A 148 2.18 10.70 -15.08
C TYR A 148 1.31 11.01 -13.85
N LEU A 149 0.13 11.62 -14.07
CA LEU A 149 -0.81 11.94 -12.99
C LEU A 149 -1.93 10.92 -12.95
N ALA A 150 -2.21 10.38 -11.77
CA ALA A 150 -3.30 9.43 -11.57
C ALA A 150 -4.43 10.09 -10.79
N HIS A 151 -5.62 10.12 -11.40
CA HIS A 151 -6.82 10.70 -10.81
C HIS A 151 -7.70 9.64 -10.16
N GLY A 152 -8.48 10.01 -9.14
CA GLY A 152 -9.39 9.08 -8.48
C GLY A 152 -8.69 7.93 -7.75
N THR A 153 -7.53 8.18 -7.14
CA THR A 153 -6.77 7.17 -6.40
C THR A 153 -7.22 7.04 -4.94
N ALA A 154 -6.99 5.86 -4.37
CA ALA A 154 -7.23 5.62 -2.94
C ALA A 154 -6.37 6.52 -2.06
N THR A 155 -5.08 6.65 -2.40
CA THR A 155 -4.09 7.42 -1.64
C THR A 155 -4.49 8.89 -1.53
N ASP A 156 -4.91 9.52 -2.63
CA ASP A 156 -5.34 10.91 -2.60
C ASP A 156 -6.64 11.11 -1.84
N TYR A 157 -7.62 10.21 -1.97
CA TYR A 157 -8.85 10.28 -1.16
C TYR A 157 -8.57 10.11 0.33
N ILE A 158 -7.75 9.13 0.70
CA ILE A 158 -7.45 8.83 2.10
C ILE A 158 -6.72 10.00 2.75
N TYR A 159 -5.85 10.68 2.00
CA TYR A 159 -5.18 11.88 2.46
C TYR A 159 -6.09 13.12 2.47
N GLU A 160 -6.69 13.48 1.33
CA GLU A 160 -7.44 14.73 1.18
C GLU A 160 -8.82 14.71 1.85
N VAL A 161 -9.53 13.57 1.83
CA VAL A 161 -10.91 13.49 2.31
C VAL A 161 -10.98 12.80 3.67
N ALA A 162 -10.36 11.62 3.82
CA ALA A 162 -10.39 10.89 5.09
C ALA A 162 -9.42 11.47 6.14
N LYS A 163 -8.53 12.38 5.74
CA LYS A 163 -7.58 13.10 6.62
C LYS A 163 -6.69 12.17 7.45
N VAL A 164 -6.32 11.01 6.89
CA VAL A 164 -5.37 10.10 7.52
C VAL A 164 -3.99 10.78 7.60
N PRO A 165 -3.32 10.81 8.77
CA PRO A 165 -2.09 11.58 8.95
C PRO A 165 -0.90 11.13 8.09
N LEU A 166 -0.70 9.82 7.95
CA LEU A 166 0.41 9.22 7.22
C LEU A 166 -0.15 8.31 6.13
N VAL A 167 0.05 8.65 4.86
CA VAL A 167 -0.57 7.94 3.73
C VAL A 167 0.51 7.65 2.70
N PHE A 168 0.56 6.41 2.22
CA PHE A 168 1.58 5.96 1.28
C PHE A 168 1.01 5.05 0.20
N THR A 169 1.64 5.09 -0.98
CA THR A 169 1.54 4.05 -2.01
C THR A 169 2.90 3.39 -2.13
N PHE A 170 3.00 2.08 -1.94
CA PHE A 170 4.24 1.33 -2.06
C PHE A 170 4.19 0.41 -3.26
N GLU A 171 5.17 0.55 -4.14
CA GLU A 171 5.40 -0.30 -5.30
C GLU A 171 6.51 -1.29 -4.95
N ILE A 172 6.16 -2.57 -4.78
CA ILE A 172 7.00 -3.52 -4.05
C ILE A 172 8.00 -4.29 -4.91
N TYR A 173 7.77 -4.31 -6.22
CA TYR A 173 8.56 -5.06 -7.18
C TYR A 173 8.24 -4.58 -8.59
N GLY A 174 9.25 -4.50 -9.44
CA GLY A 174 9.07 -4.36 -10.88
C GLY A 174 10.29 -4.88 -11.62
N ASP A 175 10.06 -5.61 -12.72
CA ASP A 175 11.13 -6.04 -13.63
C ASP A 175 11.03 -5.29 -14.96
N GLU A 176 11.83 -4.22 -15.09
CA GLU A 176 11.92 -3.42 -16.31
C GLU A 176 12.50 -4.18 -17.51
N SER A 177 13.14 -5.34 -17.27
CA SER A 177 13.65 -6.22 -18.33
C SER A 177 12.59 -7.17 -18.89
N ALA A 178 11.41 -7.25 -18.27
CA ALA A 178 10.32 -8.08 -18.75
C ALA A 178 9.82 -7.59 -20.13
N ALA A 179 9.47 -8.52 -21.01
CA ALA A 179 8.81 -8.16 -22.25
C ALA A 179 7.43 -7.55 -21.95
N GLN A 180 6.95 -6.63 -22.79
CA GLN A 180 5.68 -5.94 -22.57
C GLN A 180 4.47 -6.87 -22.38
N LYS A 181 4.53 -8.09 -22.95
CA LYS A 181 3.50 -9.12 -22.84
C LYS A 181 3.70 -10.11 -21.68
N ASP A 182 4.82 -10.03 -20.98
CA ASP A 182 5.16 -10.89 -19.85
C ASP A 182 4.84 -10.18 -18.53
N CYS A 183 3.54 -9.97 -18.32
CA CYS A 183 3.04 -9.28 -17.12
C CYS A 183 3.37 -10.07 -15.85
N PHE A 184 3.42 -11.40 -15.91
CA PHE A 184 3.79 -12.20 -14.74
C PHE A 184 5.18 -11.85 -14.25
N LYS A 185 6.19 -11.82 -15.14
CA LYS A 185 7.56 -11.46 -14.78
C LYS A 185 7.68 -9.97 -14.41
N MET A 186 6.97 -9.10 -15.12
CA MET A 186 7.01 -7.66 -14.86
C MET A 186 6.61 -7.32 -13.42
N PHE A 187 5.62 -8.03 -12.89
CA PHE A 187 4.96 -7.69 -11.63
C PHE A 187 5.22 -8.72 -10.51
N ASN A 188 5.90 -9.84 -10.79
CA ASN A 188 6.32 -10.83 -9.77
C ASN A 188 7.78 -11.26 -9.89
N PRO A 189 8.42 -11.56 -8.75
CA PRO A 189 9.64 -12.35 -8.76
C PRO A 189 9.40 -13.75 -9.34
N THR A 190 10.15 -14.12 -10.37
CA THR A 190 10.06 -15.44 -11.02
C THR A 190 11.05 -16.47 -10.48
N ASP A 191 11.97 -16.05 -9.60
CA ASP A 191 12.96 -16.90 -8.96
C ASP A 191 12.94 -16.78 -7.44
N LEU A 192 13.35 -17.85 -6.76
CA LEU A 192 13.27 -17.96 -5.30
C LEU A 192 14.17 -16.95 -4.57
N SER A 193 15.30 -16.56 -5.17
CA SER A 193 16.24 -15.60 -4.56
C SER A 193 15.60 -14.22 -4.50
N THR A 194 15.10 -13.74 -5.65
CA THR A 194 14.40 -12.46 -5.75
C THR A 194 13.13 -12.46 -4.91
N PHE A 195 12.36 -13.55 -4.92
CA PHE A 195 11.20 -13.72 -4.06
C PHE A 195 11.53 -13.52 -2.59
N ASN A 196 12.55 -14.24 -2.09
CA ASN A 196 12.95 -14.14 -0.69
C ASN A 196 13.50 -12.75 -0.34
N ARG A 197 14.23 -12.12 -1.26
CA ARG A 197 14.71 -10.74 -1.07
C ARG A 197 13.53 -9.77 -0.91
N VAL A 198 12.60 -9.74 -1.86
CA VAL A 198 11.40 -8.89 -1.82
C VAL A 198 10.62 -9.13 -0.52
N LEU A 199 10.38 -10.39 -0.18
CA LEU A 199 9.68 -10.78 1.04
C LEU A 199 10.37 -10.24 2.31
N ASN A 200 11.69 -10.41 2.40
CA ASN A 200 12.46 -9.99 3.57
C ASN A 200 12.56 -8.46 3.69
N ASP A 201 12.88 -7.77 2.59
CA ASP A 201 13.02 -6.31 2.54
C ASP A 201 11.72 -5.64 2.97
N TRP A 202 10.58 -6.04 2.38
CA TRP A 202 9.28 -5.46 2.71
C TRP A 202 8.77 -5.85 4.08
N SER A 203 9.01 -7.08 4.53
CA SER A 203 8.70 -7.47 5.91
C SER A 203 9.43 -6.56 6.90
N ALA A 204 10.73 -6.33 6.69
CA ALA A 204 11.55 -5.48 7.53
C ALA A 204 11.12 -4.00 7.48
N ALA A 205 10.73 -3.52 6.30
CA ALA A 205 10.18 -2.18 6.12
C ALA A 205 8.87 -2.00 6.91
N PHE A 206 7.90 -2.90 6.80
CA PHE A 206 6.66 -2.83 7.57
C PHE A 206 6.89 -2.90 9.09
N PHE A 207 7.77 -3.77 9.57
CA PHE A 207 8.15 -3.76 11.00
C PHE A 207 8.77 -2.44 11.45
N THR A 208 9.54 -1.80 10.57
CA THR A 208 10.11 -0.47 10.84
C THR A 208 9.02 0.60 10.88
N ILE A 209 8.02 0.53 10.02
CA ILE A 209 6.84 1.40 10.05
C ILE A 209 6.05 1.20 11.35
N PHE A 210 5.80 -0.04 11.76
CA PHE A 210 5.11 -0.33 13.03
C PHE A 210 5.86 0.26 14.22
N LYS A 211 7.19 0.21 14.18
CA LYS A 211 8.02 0.85 15.22
C LYS A 211 7.94 2.37 15.16
N LEU A 212 8.17 2.97 13.99
CA LEU A 212 8.41 4.41 13.85
C LEU A 212 7.13 5.24 13.69
N GLY A 213 6.08 4.68 13.10
CA GLY A 213 4.80 5.33 12.82
C GLY A 213 4.21 6.02 14.05
N PRO A 214 4.05 5.33 15.20
CA PRO A 214 3.59 5.95 16.44
C PRO A 214 4.42 7.15 16.88
N TRP A 215 5.75 7.09 16.77
CA TRP A 215 6.63 8.22 17.13
C TRP A 215 6.47 9.41 16.19
N GLN A 216 6.26 9.14 14.89
CA GLN A 216 5.98 10.17 13.90
C GLN A 216 4.63 10.86 14.16
N LEU A 217 3.70 10.23 14.87
CA LEU A 217 2.42 10.82 15.25
C LEU A 217 2.51 11.59 16.57
N VAL A 218 3.19 11.06 17.60
CA VAL A 218 3.31 11.71 18.91
C VAL A 218 4.02 13.06 18.85
N LYS A 219 5.07 13.20 18.03
CA LYS A 219 5.71 14.51 17.78
C LYS A 219 4.75 15.56 17.19
N ALA A 220 3.56 15.19 16.71
CA ALA A 220 2.58 16.14 16.13
C ALA A 220 1.78 16.84 17.23
N ASN A 221 1.52 16.11 18.31
CA ASN A 221 0.66 16.56 19.40
C ASN A 221 1.42 17.34 20.47
N SER A 222 2.75 17.32 20.48
CA SER A 222 3.58 18.15 21.37
C SER A 222 3.52 19.67 21.08
N GLY A 223 2.64 20.11 20.15
CA GLY A 223 2.30 21.51 19.91
C GLY A 223 0.86 21.89 20.27
N LYS A 224 0.08 21.01 20.93
CA LYS A 224 -1.27 21.31 21.41
C LYS A 224 -1.41 20.98 22.91
N ASP A 225 -2.11 21.86 23.61
CA ASP A 225 -2.40 21.84 25.06
C ASP A 225 -2.86 20.43 25.55
N PRO A 226 -2.25 19.85 26.61
CA PRO A 226 -2.56 18.51 27.11
C PRO A 226 -4.01 18.29 27.56
N ASN A 227 -4.82 19.33 27.72
CA ASN A 227 -6.14 19.26 28.35
C ASN A 227 -7.35 19.15 27.41
N SER A 228 -7.17 18.93 26.10
CA SER A 228 -8.32 18.89 25.15
C SER A 228 -8.67 17.51 24.57
N VAL A 229 -8.06 16.42 25.03
CA VAL A 229 -8.42 15.07 24.58
C VAL A 229 -9.40 14.47 25.58
N ASN A 230 -10.68 14.46 25.21
CA ASN A 230 -11.73 13.78 25.96
C ASN A 230 -11.51 12.27 25.79
N TRP A 231 -10.88 11.63 26.77
CA TRP A 231 -10.66 10.18 26.80
C TRP A 231 -12.00 9.48 27.05
N ILE A 232 -12.54 8.83 26.03
CA ILE A 232 -13.67 7.92 26.20
C ILE A 232 -13.11 6.63 26.79
N SER A 233 -13.53 6.29 28.01
CA SER A 233 -13.11 5.07 28.70
C SER A 233 -13.60 3.83 27.96
N ILE A 234 -12.71 2.84 27.83
CA ILE A 234 -12.94 1.56 27.14
C ILE A 234 -13.75 0.56 27.98
N ASP A 235 -13.99 0.89 29.25
CA ASP A 235 -14.66 0.02 30.21
C ASP A 235 -16.14 -0.20 29.87
N ASP A 236 -16.82 0.78 29.23
CA ASP A 236 -18.23 0.65 28.83
C ASP A 236 -18.45 -0.29 27.64
N TYR A 237 -17.40 -0.64 26.86
CA TYR A 237 -17.52 -1.49 25.67
C TYR A 237 -17.19 -2.97 25.95
N LEU A 238 -16.48 -3.26 27.06
CA LEU A 238 -15.91 -4.58 27.33
C LEU A 238 -16.72 -5.42 28.33
N ASP A 239 -17.56 -4.81 29.17
CA ASP A 239 -18.38 -5.52 30.15
C ASP A 239 -19.47 -6.42 29.52
N GLY A 240 -19.77 -6.24 28.23
CA GLY A 240 -20.78 -7.02 27.53
C GLY A 240 -20.33 -8.36 26.94
N TYR A 241 -19.03 -8.64 26.79
CA TYR A 241 -18.58 -9.69 25.87
C TYR A 241 -17.59 -10.73 26.40
N LEU A 242 -17.08 -10.62 27.64
CA LEU A 242 -16.03 -11.53 28.14
C LEU A 242 -16.26 -12.13 29.53
N MET A 243 -17.52 -12.42 29.88
CA MET A 243 -17.80 -13.43 30.91
C MET A 243 -17.76 -14.83 30.29
N GLY A 244 -16.62 -15.50 30.44
CA GLY A 244 -16.58 -16.97 30.43
C GLY A 244 -15.49 -17.59 29.57
N ARG A 245 -14.30 -17.78 30.14
CA ARG A 245 -13.63 -19.10 30.29
C ARG A 245 -12.21 -18.93 30.82
N ARG A 246 -11.99 -19.42 32.05
CA ARG A 246 -10.65 -19.71 32.60
C ARG A 246 -10.28 -21.17 32.28
N SER A 247 -9.03 -21.40 31.91
CA SER A 247 -8.27 -22.66 32.06
C SER A 247 -6.78 -22.26 32.15
N ARG A 248 -5.98 -22.53 33.19
CA ARG A 248 -5.73 -23.68 34.08
C ARG A 248 -4.80 -24.76 33.47
N TYR A 249 -3.58 -24.40 33.04
CA TYR A 249 -2.33 -25.15 33.34
C TYR A 249 -1.07 -24.40 32.87
N GLY A 250 -0.02 -24.42 33.69
CA GLY A 250 1.23 -23.68 33.49
C GLY A 250 2.31 -24.44 32.72
N LYS A 251 2.82 -23.82 31.66
CA LYS A 251 4.19 -23.99 31.14
C LYS A 251 4.50 -22.77 30.25
N LYS A 252 5.12 -21.74 30.84
CA LYS A 252 5.20 -20.37 30.30
C LYS A 252 6.40 -20.08 29.41
N THR A 253 7.18 -21.07 28.97
CA THR A 253 8.44 -20.80 28.26
C THR A 253 8.52 -21.46 26.88
N GLU A 254 8.10 -22.73 26.73
CA GLU A 254 8.09 -23.41 25.42
C GLU A 254 6.95 -22.95 24.49
N VAL A 255 5.77 -22.63 25.05
CA VAL A 255 4.60 -22.12 24.31
C VAL A 255 4.90 -20.76 23.68
N PHE A 256 5.78 -19.98 24.30
CA PHE A 256 6.12 -18.64 23.88
C PHE A 256 7.13 -18.62 22.73
N ASP A 257 8.05 -19.58 22.65
CA ASP A 257 8.97 -19.71 21.52
C ASP A 257 8.26 -20.29 20.30
N LEU A 258 7.36 -21.26 20.51
CA LEU A 258 6.42 -21.71 19.47
C LEU A 258 5.57 -20.55 18.97
N GLY A 259 4.96 -19.75 19.87
CA GLY A 259 4.12 -18.60 19.49
C GLY A 259 4.86 -17.51 18.72
N LEU A 260 6.16 -17.29 18.94
CA LEU A 260 6.95 -16.29 18.21
C LEU A 260 7.46 -16.81 16.87
N GLN A 261 7.82 -18.09 16.81
CA GLN A 261 8.12 -18.79 15.58
C GLN A 261 6.87 -18.88 14.73
N GLU A 262 5.71 -19.09 15.34
CA GLU A 262 4.39 -19.03 14.73
C GLU A 262 4.04 -17.61 14.30
N ILE A 263 4.24 -16.52 15.06
CA ILE A 263 3.95 -15.16 14.57
C ILE A 263 4.88 -14.75 13.44
N ARG A 264 6.18 -15.09 13.49
CA ARG A 264 7.08 -14.89 12.35
C ARG A 264 6.69 -15.79 11.19
N SER A 265 6.23 -17.00 11.44
CA SER A 265 5.74 -17.90 10.40
C SER A 265 4.38 -17.48 9.90
N TYR A 266 3.52 -16.84 10.68
CA TYR A 266 2.20 -16.32 10.34
C TYR A 266 2.33 -14.98 9.66
N PHE A 267 3.30 -14.15 10.03
CA PHE A 267 3.67 -12.93 9.32
C PHE A 267 4.42 -13.26 8.04
N ARG A 268 5.29 -14.29 8.06
CA ARG A 268 5.87 -14.84 6.83
C ARG A 268 4.84 -15.56 6.02
N LEU A 269 3.86 -16.28 6.57
CA LEU A 269 2.73 -16.92 5.88
C LEU A 269 1.70 -15.88 5.47
N PHE A 270 1.66 -14.73 6.13
CA PHE A 270 0.86 -13.54 5.83
C PHE A 270 1.52 -12.75 4.72
N MET A 271 2.83 -12.56 4.71
CA MET A 271 3.58 -11.95 3.60
C MET A 271 3.69 -12.96 2.45
N LEU A 272 3.89 -14.23 2.75
CA LEU A 272 3.78 -15.33 1.81
C LEU A 272 2.34 -15.50 1.38
N SER A 273 1.28 -15.12 2.10
CA SER A 273 -0.08 -15.02 1.53
C SER A 273 -0.32 -13.64 0.92
N CYS A 274 0.38 -12.61 1.31
CA CYS A 274 0.43 -11.33 0.63
C CYS A 274 1.44 -11.36 -0.54
N VAL A 275 1.89 -12.54 -0.94
CA VAL A 275 2.75 -12.76 -2.12
C VAL A 275 2.30 -14.03 -2.86
N ILE A 276 1.84 -15.09 -2.18
CA ILE A 276 1.16 -16.30 -2.74
C ILE A 276 -0.35 -16.07 -2.88
N LEU A 277 -1.02 -15.32 -1.99
CA LEU A 277 -2.42 -14.89 -2.15
C LEU A 277 -2.55 -13.44 -2.66
N MET A 278 -1.47 -12.65 -2.84
CA MET A 278 -1.46 -11.36 -3.57
C MET A 278 -0.63 -11.44 -4.86
N PHE A 279 -1.18 -12.07 -5.88
CA PHE A 279 -0.90 -11.69 -7.24
C PHE A 279 -1.57 -10.33 -7.50
N MET A 280 -0.73 -9.31 -7.35
CA MET A 280 -0.51 -8.11 -8.16
C MET A 280 -1.70 -7.24 -8.59
N PHE A 281 -1.47 -5.93 -8.47
CA PHE A 281 -2.18 -4.89 -9.22
C PHE A 281 -1.15 -4.09 -10.02
N CYS A 282 -1.31 -4.07 -11.34
CA CYS A 282 -0.35 -3.51 -12.31
C CYS A 282 -0.37 -1.98 -12.35
N THR A 283 0.75 -1.25 -12.26
CA THR A 283 0.87 0.06 -12.95
C THR A 283 1.78 -0.09 -14.17
N ARG A 284 1.43 0.56 -15.29
CA ARG A 284 2.17 0.52 -16.56
C ARG A 284 3.05 1.75 -16.72
N ILE A 285 4.33 1.57 -17.06
CA ILE A 285 5.18 2.60 -17.63
C ILE A 285 4.96 2.61 -19.15
N SER A 286 4.50 3.74 -19.70
CA SER A 286 4.36 3.91 -21.15
C SER A 286 5.55 4.65 -21.77
N LYS A 287 6.33 3.85 -22.50
CA LYS A 287 7.19 4.13 -23.66
C LYS A 287 8.38 5.10 -23.52
N SER A 288 9.55 4.45 -23.58
CA SER A 288 10.80 4.97 -24.08
C SER A 288 10.63 5.78 -25.38
N LYS A 289 11.36 6.89 -25.46
CA LYS A 289 11.62 7.65 -26.69
C LYS A 289 12.39 6.76 -27.67
N LEU A 290 11.69 6.09 -28.58
CA LEU A 290 12.26 5.70 -29.86
C LEU A 290 11.94 6.80 -30.88
N GLN A 291 12.89 7.70 -31.09
CA GLN A 291 12.95 8.48 -32.32
C GLN A 291 13.01 7.50 -33.50
N ARG A 292 11.93 7.43 -34.30
CA ARG A 292 12.05 7.01 -35.69
C ARG A 292 12.48 8.23 -36.51
N PRO A 293 13.49 8.14 -37.39
CA PRO A 293 13.73 9.18 -38.37
C PRO A 293 12.49 9.31 -39.26
N LEU A 294 12.06 10.54 -39.49
CA LEU A 294 11.11 10.91 -40.53
C LEU A 294 11.61 10.36 -41.86
N VAL A 295 10.85 9.44 -42.46
CA VAL A 295 10.98 9.15 -43.88
C VAL A 295 10.51 10.40 -44.62
N SER A 296 11.47 11.10 -45.21
CA SER A 296 11.27 12.18 -46.17
C SER A 296 10.39 11.68 -47.32
N THR A 297 9.18 12.21 -47.42
CA THR A 297 8.38 12.12 -48.64
C THR A 297 8.81 13.19 -49.64
N MET A 298 9.08 12.72 -50.87
CA MET A 298 9.05 13.42 -52.18
C MET A 298 10.33 14.16 -52.62
N PRO A 299 10.68 14.21 -53.93
CA PRO A 299 9.78 14.21 -55.12
C PRO A 299 10.07 13.10 -56.16
N SER A 300 9.09 12.60 -56.90
CA SER A 300 8.60 13.12 -58.20
C SER A 300 7.31 12.41 -58.58
#